data_AF-A0A967AA18-F1
#
_entry.id   AF-A0A967AA18-F1
#
_cell.length_a   1.000
_cell.length_b   1.000
_cell.length_c   1.000
_cell.angle_alpha   90.00
_cell.angle_beta   90.00
_cell.angle_gamma   90.00
#
_symmetry.space_group_name_H-M   'P 1'
#
loop_
_entity.id
_entity.type
_entity.pdbx_description
1 polymer ?
#
loop_
_entity_poly.entity_id
_entity_poly.type
_entity_poly.pdbx_seq_one_letter_code
_entity_poly.pdbx_strand_id
1 'polypeptide(L)'
;MFVTSQQPVKGLSPAATATMPTPSAIKDSPAVERALGRSKIYLLISWSLLYPEDEEFLDYLRCGEFVEDGRAALDALEVAIGSDGNERAKGKLSALRKQMALIESLIVSECANWQLSDLQAEHRRVF
;
A
#
# COMPACT_ATOMS: atom_id res chain seq x y z
N MET A 1 71.11 7.23 5.94
CA MET A 1 70.52 6.02 6.55
C MET A 1 69.23 6.40 7.24
N PHE A 2 68.07 6.11 6.67
CA PHE A 2 66.79 6.15 7.38
C PHE A 2 65.81 5.13 6.74
N VAL A 3 65.62 4.05 7.51
CA VAL A 3 64.45 3.17 7.76
C VAL A 3 63.40 2.89 6.67
N THR A 4 63.18 1.58 6.47
CA THR A 4 62.09 0.91 5.74
C THR A 4 60.79 0.85 6.56
N SER A 5 59.63 1.14 5.94
CA SER A 5 58.24 0.74 6.32
C SER A 5 57.26 1.58 5.48
N GLN A 6 56.15 1.15 4.84
CA GLN A 6 55.29 -0.03 4.93
C GLN A 6 54.62 -0.34 3.56
N GLN A 7 54.16 -1.60 3.50
CA GLN A 7 53.23 -2.35 2.63
C GLN A 7 52.35 -1.73 1.51
N PRO A 8 51.90 -2.61 0.56
CA PRO A 8 51.24 -2.25 -0.69
C PRO A 8 49.72 -2.04 -0.53
N VAL A 9 49.18 -1.08 -1.27
CA VAL A 9 47.73 -0.90 -1.50
C VAL A 9 47.18 -2.06 -2.32
N LYS A 10 46.66 -3.09 -1.63
CA LYS A 10 45.66 -4.02 -2.17
C LYS A 10 44.29 -3.55 -1.73
N GLY A 11 43.40 -3.35 -2.68
CA GLY A 11 41.99 -3.11 -2.41
C GLY A 11 41.20 -2.94 -3.70
N LEU A 12 40.98 -4.04 -4.42
CA LEU A 12 39.83 -4.14 -5.33
C LEU A 12 38.57 -3.88 -4.50
N SER A 13 37.75 -2.91 -4.90
CA SER A 13 36.37 -2.78 -4.43
C SER A 13 35.63 -4.09 -4.70
N PRO A 14 35.10 -4.78 -3.68
CA PRO A 14 34.03 -5.73 -3.90
C PRO A 14 32.77 -4.89 -4.15
N ALA A 15 32.15 -5.09 -5.31
CA ALA A 15 30.77 -4.70 -5.51
C ALA A 15 29.96 -5.27 -4.34
N ALA A 16 29.42 -4.38 -3.51
CA ALA A 16 28.53 -4.76 -2.42
C ALA A 16 27.26 -5.34 -3.06
N THR A 17 27.23 -6.66 -3.22
CA THR A 17 25.97 -7.39 -3.38
C THR A 17 25.16 -7.09 -2.13
N ALA A 18 24.18 -6.20 -2.27
CA ALA A 18 23.21 -5.92 -1.23
C ALA A 18 22.38 -7.19 -1.01
N THR A 19 22.85 -8.06 -0.14
CA THR A 19 22.06 -9.16 0.38
C THR A 19 20.96 -8.53 1.20
N MET A 20 19.77 -8.40 0.62
CA MET A 20 18.54 -8.06 1.33
C MET A 20 18.45 -8.99 2.56
N PRO A 21 18.40 -8.45 3.79
CA PRO A 21 18.15 -9.29 4.95
C PRO A 21 16.80 -9.96 4.73
N THR A 22 16.79 -11.29 4.74
CA THR A 22 15.53 -12.05 4.86
C THR A 22 14.86 -11.54 6.13
N PRO A 23 13.65 -10.94 6.06
CA PRO A 23 13.04 -10.35 7.24
C PRO A 23 12.79 -11.48 8.22
N SER A 24 13.51 -11.43 9.34
CA SER A 24 13.31 -12.31 10.47
C SER A 24 11.85 -12.19 10.89
N ALA A 25 11.13 -13.31 10.93
CA ALA A 25 9.74 -13.38 11.36
C ALA A 25 9.59 -12.63 12.69
N ILE A 26 9.03 -11.42 12.61
CA ILE A 26 8.97 -10.45 13.70
C ILE A 26 8.04 -11.06 14.75
N LYS A 27 8.53 -11.20 15.97
CA LYS A 27 7.94 -11.86 17.15
C LYS A 27 6.54 -11.38 17.55
N ASP A 28 5.97 -10.40 16.85
CA ASP A 28 4.68 -9.76 17.08
C ASP A 28 3.72 -9.89 15.86
N SER A 29 3.90 -10.91 15.01
CA SER A 29 3.24 -11.02 13.69
C SER A 29 1.73 -10.71 13.70
N PRO A 30 0.89 -11.17 14.65
CA PRO A 30 -0.54 -10.81 14.65
C PRO A 30 -0.85 -9.34 14.98
N ALA A 31 -0.01 -8.67 15.77
CA ALA A 31 -0.17 -7.25 16.09
C ALA A 31 0.39 -6.37 14.98
N VAL A 32 1.53 -6.76 14.41
CA VAL A 32 2.18 -6.07 13.30
C VAL A 32 1.32 -6.15 12.04
N GLU A 33 0.84 -7.34 11.65
CA GLU A 33 -0.02 -7.50 10.47
C GLU A 33 -1.34 -6.72 10.60
N ARG A 34 -1.95 -6.68 11.80
CA ARG A 34 -3.13 -5.81 12.04
C ARG A 34 -2.80 -4.33 11.89
N ALA A 35 -1.65 -3.89 12.39
CA ALA A 35 -1.24 -2.49 12.26
C ALA A 35 -0.98 -2.14 10.79
N LEU A 36 -0.30 -3.01 10.05
CA LEU A 36 -0.02 -2.84 8.62
C LEU A 36 -1.30 -2.81 7.79
N GLY A 37 -2.19 -3.79 7.96
CA GLY A 37 -3.47 -3.83 7.24
C GLY A 37 -4.35 -2.61 7.53
N ARG A 38 -4.41 -2.15 8.79
CA ARG A 38 -5.10 -0.90 9.15
C ARG A 38 -4.45 0.31 8.49
N SER A 39 -3.13 0.43 8.56
CA SER A 39 -2.38 1.55 7.97
C SER A 39 -2.56 1.62 6.45
N LYS A 40 -2.58 0.47 5.76
CA LYS A 40 -2.85 0.41 4.32
C LYS A 40 -4.27 0.93 4.01
N ILE A 41 -5.28 0.50 4.76
CA ILE A 41 -6.66 1.01 4.57
C ILE A 41 -6.73 2.52 4.83
N TYR A 42 -6.08 3.02 5.89
CA TYR A 42 -6.05 4.47 6.15
C TYR A 42 -5.38 5.22 5.00
N LEU A 43 -4.26 4.73 4.49
CA LEU A 43 -3.55 5.36 3.37
C LEU A 43 -4.44 5.43 2.12
N LEU A 44 -5.09 4.33 1.75
CA LEU A 44 -5.99 4.27 0.60
C LEU A 44 -7.14 5.29 0.71
N ILE A 45 -7.78 5.34 1.89
CA ILE A 45 -8.86 6.31 2.15
C ILE A 45 -8.33 7.74 2.10
N SER A 46 -7.20 8.01 2.76
CA SER A 46 -6.61 9.35 2.80
C SER A 46 -6.22 9.85 1.42
N TRP A 47 -5.64 9.00 0.57
CA TRP A 47 -5.29 9.38 -0.81
C TRP A 47 -6.55 9.73 -1.60
N SER A 48 -7.60 8.90 -1.51
CA SER A 48 -8.87 9.13 -2.21
C SER A 48 -9.57 10.44 -1.82
N LEU A 49 -9.33 10.95 -0.61
CA LEU A 49 -9.95 12.16 -0.10
C LEU A 49 -9.11 13.42 -0.34
N LEU A 50 -7.78 13.29 -0.28
CA LEU A 50 -6.87 14.43 -0.34
C LEU A 50 -6.43 14.77 -1.76
N TYR A 51 -6.28 13.76 -2.62
CA TYR A 51 -5.74 13.95 -3.97
C TYR A 51 -6.52 13.13 -5.01
N PRO A 52 -7.84 13.34 -5.13
CA PRO A 52 -8.65 12.61 -6.12
C PRO A 52 -8.29 12.97 -7.57
N GLU A 53 -7.67 14.13 -7.80
CA GLU A 53 -7.21 14.61 -9.11
C GLU A 53 -5.74 14.29 -9.41
N ASP A 54 -5.11 13.45 -8.59
CA ASP A 54 -3.73 13.05 -8.86
C ASP A 54 -3.69 11.99 -9.98
N GLU A 55 -2.83 12.20 -10.99
CA GLU A 55 -2.74 11.28 -12.14
C GLU A 55 -2.34 9.87 -11.71
N GLU A 56 -1.38 9.77 -10.79
CA GLU A 56 -0.92 8.49 -10.24
C GLU A 56 -2.07 7.78 -9.50
N PHE A 57 -2.88 8.52 -8.74
CA PHE A 57 -4.09 7.97 -8.12
C PHE A 57 -5.12 7.49 -9.14
N LEU A 58 -5.37 8.25 -10.22
CA LEU A 58 -6.31 7.84 -11.26
C LEU A 58 -5.84 6.58 -11.99
N ASP A 59 -4.55 6.48 -12.30
CA ASP A 59 -3.97 5.29 -12.92
C ASP A 59 -4.02 4.10 -11.96
N TYR A 60 -3.75 4.31 -10.68
CA TYR A 60 -3.88 3.31 -9.63
C TYR A 60 -5.31 2.77 -9.48
N LEU A 61 -6.33 3.61 -9.70
CA LEU A 61 -7.73 3.18 -9.78
C LEU A 61 -8.01 2.38 -11.07
N ARG A 62 -7.63 2.91 -12.24
CA ARG A 62 -7.93 2.29 -13.55
C ARG A 62 -7.28 0.93 -13.73
N CYS A 63 -6.06 0.76 -13.22
CA CYS A 63 -5.34 -0.51 -13.26
C CYS A 63 -5.90 -1.56 -12.28
N GLY A 64 -6.83 -1.17 -11.40
CA GLY A 64 -7.46 -2.06 -10.42
C GLY A 64 -6.66 -2.27 -9.13
N GLU A 65 -5.40 -1.81 -9.09
CA GLU A 65 -4.49 -2.00 -7.96
C GLU A 65 -5.04 -1.44 -6.65
N PHE A 66 -5.77 -0.32 -6.68
CA PHE A 66 -6.44 0.22 -5.49
C PHE A 66 -7.37 -0.80 -4.81
N VAL A 67 -8.16 -1.51 -5.61
CA VAL A 67 -9.15 -2.47 -5.09
C VAL A 67 -8.45 -3.74 -4.63
N GLU A 68 -7.45 -4.20 -5.38
CA GLU A 68 -6.64 -5.38 -5.02
C GLU A 68 -5.92 -5.18 -3.69
N ASP A 69 -5.22 -4.05 -3.53
CA ASP A 69 -4.53 -3.70 -2.30
C ASP A 69 -5.50 -3.51 -1.12
N GLY A 70 -6.67 -2.94 -1.37
CA GLY A 70 -7.73 -2.82 -0.39
C GLY A 70 -8.25 -4.18 0.09
N ARG A 71 -8.46 -5.13 -0.85
CA ARG A 71 -8.87 -6.50 -0.52
C ARG A 71 -7.78 -7.27 0.23
N ALA A 72 -6.53 -7.19 -0.22
CA ALA A 72 -5.40 -7.82 0.46
C ALA A 72 -5.24 -7.32 1.90
N ALA A 73 -5.41 -6.01 2.13
CA ALA A 73 -5.37 -5.44 3.49
C ALA A 73 -6.53 -5.93 4.37
N LEU A 74 -7.74 -6.09 3.81
CA LEU A 74 -8.89 -6.62 4.52
C LEU A 74 -8.72 -8.11 4.85
N ASP A 75 -8.14 -8.89 3.95
CA ASP A 75 -7.86 -10.32 4.16
C ASP A 75 -6.79 -10.51 5.24
N ALA A 76 -5.72 -9.71 5.22
CA ALA A 76 -4.71 -9.69 6.28
C ALA A 76 -5.32 -9.32 7.64
N LEU A 77 -6.26 -8.36 7.67
CA LEU A 77 -6.96 -8.00 8.90
C LEU A 77 -7.89 -9.10 9.40
N GLU A 78 -8.58 -9.80 8.51
CA GLU A 78 -9.43 -10.93 8.90
C GLU A 78 -8.60 -12.05 9.52
N VAL A 79 -7.50 -12.44 8.87
CA VAL A 79 -6.56 -13.44 9.40
C VAL A 79 -6.05 -13.04 10.77
N ALA A 80 -5.63 -11.79 10.92
CA ALA A 80 -5.01 -11.33 12.16
C ALA A 80 -6.02 -11.01 13.28
N ILE A 81 -7.31 -10.87 12.96
CA ILE A 81 -8.41 -10.84 13.93
C ILE A 81 -8.77 -12.28 14.39
N GLY A 82 -8.63 -13.27 13.51
CA GLY A 82 -8.85 -14.68 13.83
C GLY A 82 -10.30 -15.04 14.18
N SER A 83 -10.52 -16.28 14.61
CA SER A 83 -11.84 -16.79 15.01
C SER A 83 -12.45 -16.04 16.19
N ASP A 84 -11.59 -15.49 17.06
CA ASP A 84 -11.94 -14.89 18.34
C ASP A 84 -12.29 -13.39 18.24
N GLY A 85 -12.23 -12.84 17.01
CA GLY A 85 -12.72 -11.50 16.75
C GLY A 85 -14.19 -11.33 17.15
N ASN A 86 -14.51 -10.24 17.85
CA ASN A 86 -15.90 -9.97 18.19
C ASN A 86 -16.76 -9.72 16.93
N GLU A 87 -18.06 -10.01 17.04
CA GLU A 87 -18.99 -9.88 15.91
C GLU A 87 -19.05 -8.46 15.32
N ARG A 88 -18.78 -7.45 16.14
CA ARG A 88 -18.69 -6.06 15.69
C ARG A 88 -17.52 -5.84 14.73
N ALA A 89 -16.36 -6.43 14.99
CA ALA A 89 -15.17 -6.33 14.15
C ALA A 89 -15.39 -7.06 12.82
N LYS A 90 -15.96 -8.26 12.87
CA LYS A 90 -16.36 -9.03 11.68
C LYS A 90 -17.38 -8.27 10.82
N GLY A 91 -18.38 -7.66 11.45
CA GLY A 91 -19.38 -6.83 10.77
C GLY A 91 -18.76 -5.62 10.06
N LYS A 92 -17.78 -4.95 10.69
CA LYS A 92 -17.04 -3.85 10.06
C LYS A 92 -16.20 -4.30 8.87
N LEU A 93 -15.49 -5.42 8.97
CA LEU A 93 -14.74 -5.98 7.84
C LEU A 93 -15.65 -6.32 6.66
N SER A 94 -16.81 -6.93 6.93
CA SER A 94 -17.80 -7.22 5.90
C SER A 94 -18.31 -5.94 5.22
N ALA A 95 -18.59 -4.89 5.99
CA ALA A 95 -18.99 -3.59 5.43
C ALA A 95 -17.89 -2.99 4.54
N LEU A 96 -16.63 -3.01 4.99
CA LEU A 96 -15.50 -2.52 4.19
C LEU A 96 -15.31 -3.31 2.89
N ARG A 97 -15.49 -4.63 2.91
CA ARG A 97 -15.45 -5.47 1.69
C ARG A 97 -16.55 -5.07 0.70
N LYS A 98 -17.77 -4.82 1.19
CA LYS A 98 -18.86 -4.31 0.34
C LYS A 98 -18.50 -2.95 -0.26
N GLN A 99 -17.88 -2.07 0.51
CA GLN A 99 -17.39 -0.79 0.02
C GLN A 99 -16.38 -0.97 -1.12
N MET A 100 -15.40 -1.87 -0.98
CA MET A 100 -14.41 -2.14 -2.04
C MET A 100 -15.07 -2.67 -3.32
N ALA A 101 -16.06 -3.57 -3.20
CA ALA A 101 -16.81 -4.07 -4.35
C ALA A 101 -17.64 -2.98 -5.06
N LEU A 102 -18.21 -2.04 -4.29
CA LEU A 102 -18.91 -0.89 -4.87
C LEU A 102 -17.94 0.04 -5.61
N ILE A 103 -16.77 0.31 -5.03
CA ILE A 103 -15.73 1.12 -5.66
C ILE A 103 -15.27 0.48 -6.96
N GLU A 104 -15.00 -0.83 -6.96
CA GLU A 104 -14.63 -1.56 -8.18
C GLU A 104 -15.71 -1.44 -9.26
N SER A 105 -16.98 -1.63 -8.89
CA SER A 105 -18.09 -1.48 -9.83
C SER A 105 -18.14 -0.07 -10.44
N LEU A 106 -17.89 0.96 -9.63
CA LEU A 106 -17.86 2.35 -10.09
C LEU A 106 -16.64 2.64 -10.99
N ILE A 107 -15.48 2.07 -10.67
CA ILE A 107 -14.29 2.19 -11.50
C ILE A 107 -14.54 1.57 -12.88
N VAL A 108 -15.13 0.38 -12.91
CA VAL A 108 -15.44 -0.31 -14.16
C VAL A 108 -16.51 0.42 -14.96
N SER A 109 -17.54 1.01 -14.31
CA SER A 109 -18.62 1.69 -15.02
C SER A 109 -18.29 3.12 -15.45
N GLU A 110 -17.58 3.87 -14.62
CA GLU A 110 -17.35 5.31 -14.80
C GLU A 110 -15.87 5.63 -15.10
N CYS A 111 -14.91 5.07 -14.34
CA CYS A 111 -13.49 5.46 -14.43
C CYS A 111 -12.78 5.02 -15.71
N ALA A 112 -13.30 4.01 -16.42
CA ALA A 112 -12.72 3.56 -17.69
C ALA A 112 -12.64 4.71 -18.73
N ASN A 113 -13.50 5.72 -18.59
CA ASN A 113 -13.56 6.87 -19.51
C ASN A 113 -13.11 8.19 -18.87
N TRP A 114 -12.80 8.22 -17.57
CA TRP A 114 -12.40 9.46 -16.90
C TRP A 114 -11.10 9.95 -17.50
N GLN A 115 -11.04 11.18 -18.00
CA GLN A 115 -9.77 11.88 -18.19
C GLN A 115 -9.55 12.83 -17.02
N LEU A 116 -8.28 13.12 -16.68
CA LEU A 116 -7.96 14.05 -15.60
C LEU A 116 -8.64 15.41 -15.81
N SER A 117 -8.74 15.85 -17.07
CA SER A 117 -9.43 17.07 -17.47
C SER A 117 -10.90 17.09 -17.08
N ASP A 118 -11.57 15.93 -17.10
CA ASP A 118 -12.99 15.80 -16.74
C ASP A 118 -13.17 15.97 -15.23
N LEU A 119 -12.28 15.36 -14.44
CA LEU A 119 -12.27 15.51 -12.98
C LEU A 119 -12.00 16.95 -12.55
N GLN A 120 -10.97 17.58 -13.12
CA GLN A 120 -10.64 18.98 -12.85
C GLN A 120 -11.77 19.93 -13.26
N ALA A 121 -12.48 19.62 -14.35
CA ALA A 121 -13.62 20.40 -14.79
C ALA A 121 -14.80 20.30 -13.81
N GLU A 122 -15.12 19.10 -13.31
CA GLU A 122 -16.19 18.94 -12.32
C GLU A 122 -15.82 19.56 -10.97
N HIS A 123 -14.57 19.42 -10.52
CA HIS A 123 -14.11 20.06 -9.28
C HIS A 123 -14.22 21.59 -9.34
N ARG A 124 -13.81 22.21 -10.45
CA ARG A 124 -14.03 23.66 -10.70
C ARG A 124 -15.50 24.07 -10.80
N ARG A 125 -16.40 23.12 -11.12
CA ARG A 125 -17.84 23.39 -11.24
C ARG A 125 -18.53 23.34 -9.88
N VAL A 126 -18.06 22.48 -8.99
CA VAL A 126 -18.66 22.22 -7.68
C VAL A 126 -18.08 23.13 -6.59
N PHE A 127 -16.80 23.52 -6.69
CA PHE A 127 -16.09 24.38 -5.74
C PHE A 127 -15.65 25.70 -6.39
#